data_AF-A0A2D8QAK1-F1
#
_entry.id   AF-A0A2D8QAK1-F1
#
_cell.length_a   1.000
_cell.length_b   1.000
_cell.length_c   1.000
_cell.angle_alpha   90.00
_cell.angle_beta   90.00
_cell.angle_gamma   90.00
#
_symmetry.space_group_name_H-M   'P 1'
#
loop_
_entity.id
_entity.type
_entity.pdbx_description
1 polymer ?
#
loop_
_entity_poly.entity_id
_entity_poly.type
_entity_poly.pdbx_seq_one_letter_code
_entity_poly.pdbx_strand_id
1 'polypeptide(L)'
;MTTPSPRLVFDLRGQTARGCQTTRRLAILIDGVAVWPVPGDETARLDIQIDDLLGHLTDHWKPLMLRQTCPTDPPPQKPSDLRRNAERRWADLPSAVTDGEQEAVRRFEDTHDIARAFGGIYGLPPFWILRAGPDFVVETGGRHWRLPFEDVRAALTLVGDQICGVLEVVDRERWEAAVGAWGGRNVILSSVPR
;
A
#
# COMPACT_ATOMS: atom_id res chain seq x y z
N MET A 1 -27.36 -14.21 -9.56
CA MET A 1 -26.85 -12.94 -9.00
C MET A 1 -25.37 -12.87 -9.34
N THR A 2 -24.97 -11.95 -10.21
CA THR A 2 -23.58 -11.76 -10.62
C THR A 2 -22.82 -11.11 -9.46
N THR A 3 -21.76 -11.73 -8.96
CA THR A 3 -20.89 -11.10 -7.96
C THR A 3 -20.33 -9.81 -8.57
N PRO A 4 -20.48 -8.64 -7.90
CA PRO A 4 -19.91 -7.41 -8.43
C PRO A 4 -18.39 -7.57 -8.57
N SER A 5 -17.84 -7.07 -9.68
CA SER A 5 -16.40 -7.07 -9.91
C SER A 5 -15.68 -6.29 -8.82
N PRO A 6 -14.50 -6.74 -8.35
CA PRO A 6 -13.73 -6.02 -7.34
C PRO A 6 -13.34 -4.63 -7.87
N ARG A 7 -13.54 -3.60 -7.04
CA ARG A 7 -13.22 -2.21 -7.43
C ARG A 7 -11.72 -1.95 -7.45
N LEU A 8 -10.98 -2.43 -6.45
CA LEU A 8 -9.51 -2.32 -6.39
C LEU A 8 -8.88 -3.67 -6.75
N VAL A 9 -7.92 -3.67 -7.67
CA VAL A 9 -7.21 -4.89 -8.08
C VAL A 9 -5.72 -4.61 -8.21
N PHE A 10 -4.90 -5.47 -7.63
CA PHE A 10 -3.46 -5.53 -7.87
C PHE A 10 -3.21 -6.62 -8.92
N ASP A 11 -3.02 -6.23 -10.18
CA ASP A 11 -2.78 -7.12 -11.31
C ASP A 11 -1.31 -7.56 -11.32
N LEU A 12 -1.02 -8.70 -10.69
CA LEU A 12 0.30 -9.34 -10.68
C LEU A 12 0.44 -10.34 -11.83
N ARG A 13 1.42 -10.11 -12.71
CA ARG A 13 1.70 -10.99 -13.85
C ARG A 13 3.10 -11.59 -13.75
N GLY A 14 3.23 -12.84 -14.18
CA GLY A 14 4.52 -13.49 -14.35
C GLY A 14 5.46 -12.71 -15.28
N GLN A 15 6.74 -12.71 -14.94
CA GLN A 15 7.81 -12.32 -15.85
C GLN A 15 8.33 -13.56 -16.57
N THR A 16 8.61 -13.45 -17.86
CA THR A 16 9.10 -14.56 -18.69
C THR A 16 10.63 -14.69 -18.68
N ALA A 17 11.33 -13.82 -17.93
CA ALA A 17 12.79 -13.83 -17.85
C ALA A 17 13.29 -15.01 -16.99
N ARG A 18 14.24 -15.79 -17.54
CA ARG A 18 14.81 -16.95 -16.84
C ARG A 18 15.56 -16.49 -15.58
N GLY A 19 15.25 -17.11 -14.44
CA GLY A 19 15.97 -16.93 -13.17
C GLY A 19 15.32 -15.98 -12.15
N CYS A 20 14.33 -15.17 -12.54
CA CYS A 20 13.65 -14.23 -11.64
C CYS A 20 12.27 -14.77 -11.22
N GLN A 21 12.24 -15.79 -10.36
CA GLN A 21 11.00 -16.49 -9.99
C GLN A 21 10.06 -15.67 -9.08
N THR A 22 10.63 -14.75 -8.29
CA THR A 22 9.92 -13.83 -7.39
C THR A 22 9.61 -12.47 -8.01
N THR A 23 10.16 -12.17 -9.19
CA THR A 23 9.89 -10.90 -9.87
C THR A 23 8.58 -10.97 -10.66
N ARG A 24 7.71 -9.98 -10.46
CA ARG A 24 6.40 -9.89 -11.14
C ARG A 24 6.17 -8.49 -11.67
N ARG A 25 5.31 -8.40 -12.69
CA ARG A 25 4.82 -7.15 -13.25
C ARG A 25 3.52 -6.74 -12.56
N LEU A 26 3.52 -5.59 -11.90
CA LEU A 26 2.39 -5.04 -11.16
C LEU A 26 1.74 -3.87 -11.91
N ALA A 27 0.41 -3.87 -12.02
CA ALA A 27 -0.39 -2.64 -12.12
C ALA A 27 -1.44 -2.63 -11.01
N ILE A 28 -1.89 -1.43 -10.66
CA ILE A 28 -3.04 -1.26 -9.78
C ILE A 28 -4.19 -0.69 -10.59
N LEU A 29 -5.34 -1.35 -10.52
CA LEU A 29 -6.54 -1.01 -11.25
C LEU A 29 -7.63 -0.55 -10.28
N ILE A 30 -8.38 0.46 -10.69
CA ILE A 30 -9.59 0.92 -10.02
C ILE A 30 -10.74 0.89 -11.01
N ASP A 31 -11.82 0.18 -10.67
CA ASP A 31 -12.99 -0.03 -11.53
C ASP A 31 -12.60 -0.59 -12.91
N GLY A 32 -11.58 -1.48 -12.94
CA GLY A 32 -11.06 -2.11 -14.15
C GLY A 32 -10.06 -1.26 -14.96
N VAL A 33 -9.82 0.00 -14.57
CA VAL A 33 -8.90 0.90 -15.27
C VAL A 33 -7.57 0.94 -14.54
N ALA A 34 -6.46 0.75 -15.25
CA ALA A 34 -5.13 0.88 -14.67
C ALA A 34 -4.82 2.36 -14.32
N VAL A 35 -4.48 2.60 -13.05
CA VAL A 35 -4.20 3.94 -12.51
C VAL A 35 -2.74 4.12 -12.08
N TRP A 36 -2.00 3.02 -11.96
CA TRP A 36 -0.61 2.98 -11.50
C TRP A 36 0.13 1.80 -12.18
N PRO A 37 1.42 1.94 -12.56
CA PRO A 37 2.40 2.96 -12.15
C PRO A 37 2.45 4.22 -13.02
N VAL A 38 1.87 4.21 -14.22
CA VAL A 38 1.89 5.38 -15.11
C VAL A 38 0.44 5.81 -15.39
N PRO A 39 -0.04 6.91 -14.80
CA PRO A 39 -1.41 7.36 -15.01
C PRO A 39 -1.72 7.59 -16.49
N GLY A 40 -2.77 6.94 -17.00
CA GLY A 40 -3.20 7.07 -18.40
C GLY A 40 -2.55 6.09 -19.37
N ASP A 41 -1.60 5.27 -18.93
CA ASP A 41 -1.07 4.15 -19.71
C ASP A 41 -1.59 2.82 -19.14
N GLU A 42 -2.54 2.20 -19.84
CA GLU A 42 -3.16 0.95 -19.41
C GLU A 42 -2.23 -0.27 -19.50
N THR A 43 -1.16 -0.15 -20.28
CA THR A 43 -0.20 -1.22 -20.55
C THR A 43 1.00 -1.18 -19.60
N ALA A 44 1.25 -0.02 -18.98
CA ALA A 44 2.35 0.15 -18.04
C ALA A 44 2.24 -0.82 -16.86
N ARG A 45 3.36 -1.45 -16.53
CA ARG A 45 3.52 -2.36 -15.39
C ARG A 45 4.88 -2.09 -14.76
N LEU A 46 4.95 -2.19 -13.44
CA LEU A 46 6.20 -2.11 -12.70
C LEU A 46 6.75 -3.51 -12.43
N ASP A 47 8.00 -3.77 -12.75
CA ASP A 47 8.70 -4.96 -12.28
C ASP A 47 9.04 -4.78 -10.79
N ILE A 48 8.53 -5.69 -9.95
CA ILE A 48 8.71 -5.68 -8.49
C ILE A 48 9.24 -7.02 -8.01
N GLN A 49 9.99 -7.02 -6.90
CA GLN A 49 10.13 -8.23 -6.09
C GLN A 49 8.85 -8.37 -5.25
N ILE A 50 8.15 -9.48 -5.36
CA ILE A 50 6.85 -9.63 -4.70
C ILE A 50 6.94 -9.73 -3.18
N ASP A 51 8.08 -10.18 -2.66
CA ASP A 51 8.36 -10.23 -1.23
C ASP A 51 8.47 -8.82 -0.62
N ASP A 52 8.88 -7.80 -1.37
CA ASP A 52 8.86 -6.40 -0.92
C ASP A 52 7.42 -5.94 -0.62
N LEU A 53 6.48 -6.22 -1.54
CA LEU A 53 5.07 -5.89 -1.33
C LEU A 53 4.47 -6.70 -0.17
N LEU A 54 4.79 -7.99 -0.08
CA LEU A 54 4.31 -8.82 1.02
C LEU A 54 4.84 -8.33 2.38
N GLY A 55 6.12 -7.97 2.45
CA GLY A 55 6.74 -7.40 3.64
C GLY A 55 6.04 -6.12 4.07
N HIS A 56 5.87 -5.17 3.14
CA HIS A 56 5.13 -3.93 3.39
C HIS A 56 3.72 -4.18 3.92
N LEU A 57 2.96 -5.06 3.25
CA LEU A 57 1.59 -5.37 3.66
C LEU A 57 1.55 -6.05 5.04
N THR A 58 2.54 -6.88 5.36
CA THR A 58 2.62 -7.57 6.65
C THR A 58 2.94 -6.60 7.79
N ASP A 59 3.95 -5.76 7.61
CA ASP A 59 4.41 -4.80 8.61
C ASP A 59 3.37 -3.71 8.87
N HIS A 60 2.67 -3.28 7.81
CA HIS A 60 1.71 -2.19 7.85
C HIS A 60 0.25 -2.65 7.85
N TRP A 61 -0.06 -3.95 7.97
CA TRP A 61 -1.44 -4.46 7.93
C TRP A 61 -2.34 -3.78 8.95
N LYS A 62 -1.92 -3.77 10.21
CA LYS A 62 -2.71 -3.17 11.30
C LYS A 62 -2.97 -1.68 11.10
N PRO A 63 -1.95 -0.84 10.89
CA PRO A 63 -2.22 0.58 10.70
C PRO A 63 -3.04 0.87 9.45
N LEU A 64 -2.93 0.07 8.38
CA LEU A 64 -3.83 0.18 7.23
C LEU A 64 -5.29 -0.19 7.58
N MET A 65 -5.49 -1.24 8.38
CA MET A 65 -6.83 -1.71 8.75
C MET A 65 -7.49 -0.88 9.85
N LEU A 66 -6.71 -0.26 10.73
CA LEU A 66 -7.19 0.54 11.86
C LEU A 66 -7.30 2.01 11.46
N ARG A 67 -8.22 2.74 12.09
CA ARG A 67 -8.32 4.19 11.85
C ARG A 67 -7.10 4.86 12.46
N GLN A 68 -6.24 5.43 11.62
CA GLN A 68 -5.08 6.19 12.05
C GLN A 68 -5.41 7.68 12.15
N THR A 69 -4.77 8.36 13.09
CA THR A 69 -4.75 9.83 13.17
C THR A 69 -3.66 10.37 12.25
N CYS A 70 -4.01 11.32 11.39
CA CYS A 70 -3.02 12.03 10.57
C CYS A 70 -2.06 12.81 11.48
N PRO A 71 -0.74 12.83 11.21
CA PRO A 71 0.23 13.52 12.07
C PRO A 71 0.15 15.06 12.00
N THR A 72 -0.69 15.61 11.13
CA THR A 72 -0.92 17.07 11.01
C THR A 72 -2.31 17.46 11.49
N ASP A 73 -2.40 18.66 12.07
CA ASP A 73 -3.65 19.29 12.50
C ASP A 73 -3.76 20.72 11.90
N PRO A 74 -4.77 21.00 11.05
CA PRO A 74 -5.82 20.09 10.59
C PRO A 74 -5.29 19.02 9.61
N PRO A 75 -5.96 17.85 9.52
CA PRO A 75 -5.60 16.83 8.54
C PRO A 75 -5.78 17.36 7.11
N PRO A 76 -4.93 16.94 6.15
CA PRO A 76 -5.02 17.41 4.78
C PRO A 76 -6.28 16.82 4.11
N GLN A 77 -6.81 17.54 3.11
CA GLN A 77 -7.92 17.03 2.30
C GLN A 77 -7.51 15.83 1.43
N LYS A 78 -6.24 15.79 1.04
CA LYS A 78 -5.63 14.74 0.22
C LYS A 78 -4.36 14.24 0.91
N PRO A 79 -4.14 12.91 1.01
CA PRO A 79 -2.87 12.36 1.49
C PRO A 79 -1.64 12.98 0.83
N SER A 80 -1.69 13.25 -0.47
CA SER A 80 -0.57 13.88 -1.21
C SER A 80 -0.19 15.29 -0.74
N ASP A 81 -1.10 15.99 -0.04
CA ASP A 81 -0.83 17.33 0.48
C ASP A 81 -0.12 17.31 1.86
N LEU A 82 -0.02 16.14 2.50
CA LEU A 82 0.51 15.98 3.86
C LEU A 82 1.89 16.63 4.03
N ARG A 83 2.86 16.17 3.22
CA ARG A 83 4.25 16.62 3.30
C ARG A 83 4.38 18.11 3.00
N ARG A 84 3.77 18.57 1.92
CA ARG A 84 3.80 19.99 1.53
C ARG A 84 3.24 20.89 2.63
N ASN A 85 2.14 20.48 3.27
CA ASN A 85 1.54 21.23 4.37
C ASN A 85 2.44 21.23 5.62
N ALA A 86 3.07 20.10 5.93
CA ALA A 86 4.01 19.97 7.05
C ALA A 86 5.27 20.83 6.84
N GLU A 87 5.89 20.75 5.66
CA GLU A 87 7.08 21.55 5.30
C GLU A 87 6.83 23.05 5.39
N ARG A 88 5.65 23.52 4.94
CA ARG A 88 5.27 24.93 5.09
C ARG A 88 5.17 25.36 6.56
N ARG A 89 4.70 24.48 7.44
CA ARG A 89 4.60 24.74 8.89
C ARG A 89 5.97 24.72 9.56
N TRP A 90 6.86 23.81 9.15
CA TRP A 90 8.19 23.65 9.72
C TRP A 90 9.11 24.85 9.47
N ALA A 91 8.83 25.65 8.43
CA ALA A 91 9.62 26.84 8.10
C ALA A 91 9.77 27.82 9.27
N ASP A 92 8.79 27.87 10.17
CA ASP A 92 8.76 28.80 11.30
C ASP A 92 8.98 28.10 12.67
N LEU A 93 9.27 26.79 12.69
CA LEU A 93 9.39 26.00 13.93
C LEU A 93 10.84 25.73 14.33
N PRO A 94 11.13 25.59 15.64
CA PRO A 94 12.44 25.15 16.11
C PRO A 94 12.81 23.75 15.58
N SER A 95 14.08 23.54 15.23
CA SER A 95 14.59 22.27 14.66
C SER A 95 14.15 21.03 15.43
N ALA A 96 14.23 21.04 16.76
CA ALA A 96 13.86 19.89 17.57
C ALA A 96 12.37 19.48 17.43
N VAL A 97 11.48 20.45 17.17
CA VAL A 97 10.06 20.18 16.89
C VAL A 97 9.91 19.67 15.46
N THR A 98 10.58 20.31 14.51
CA THR A 98 10.59 19.91 13.10
C THR A 98 11.05 18.47 12.91
N ASP A 99 12.12 18.04 13.56
CA ASP A 99 12.66 16.68 13.43
C ASP A 99 11.63 15.63 13.88
N GLY A 100 10.92 15.90 14.98
CA GLY A 100 9.86 15.03 15.49
C GLY A 100 8.65 14.95 14.55
N GLU A 101 8.18 16.09 14.04
CA GLU A 101 7.09 16.13 13.06
C GLU A 101 7.48 15.46 11.73
N GLN A 102 8.73 15.65 11.28
CA GLN A 102 9.26 15.05 10.06
C GLN A 102 9.28 13.52 10.13
N GLU A 103 9.74 12.97 11.25
CA GLU A 103 9.72 11.52 11.48
C GLU A 103 8.29 10.98 11.53
N ALA A 104 7.36 11.70 12.16
CA ALA A 104 5.95 11.31 12.19
C ALA A 104 5.32 11.29 10.78
N VAL A 105 5.57 12.32 9.96
CA VAL A 105 5.12 12.37 8.56
C VAL A 105 5.74 11.25 7.74
N ARG A 106 7.05 11.00 7.92
CA ARG A 106 7.75 9.91 7.21
C ARG A 106 7.14 8.56 7.52
N ARG A 107 6.93 8.22 8.79
CA ARG A 107 6.29 6.94 9.18
C ARG A 107 4.89 6.79 8.62
N PHE A 108 4.14 7.89 8.59
CA PHE A 108 2.80 7.89 8.01
C PHE A 108 2.84 7.59 6.51
N GLU A 109 3.75 8.22 5.77
CA GLU A 109 3.99 7.92 4.35
C GLU A 109 4.45 6.48 4.14
N ASP A 110 5.45 6.01 4.91
CA ASP A 110 5.98 4.65 4.84
C ASP A 110 4.87 3.61 5.03
N THR A 111 3.85 3.93 5.82
CA THR A 111 2.70 3.04 6.03
C THR A 111 1.69 3.08 4.88
N HIS A 112 1.32 4.28 4.42
CA HIS A 112 0.12 4.49 3.59
C HIS A 112 0.41 4.68 2.11
N ASP A 113 1.66 4.90 1.70
CA ASP A 113 2.07 5.00 0.30
C ASP A 113 2.70 3.68 -0.16
N ILE A 114 1.96 2.91 -0.96
CA ILE A 114 2.40 1.60 -1.48
C ILE A 114 3.65 1.72 -2.36
N ALA A 115 3.90 2.88 -2.98
CA ALA A 115 5.12 3.06 -3.78
C ALA A 115 6.39 2.91 -2.92
N ARG A 116 6.30 3.09 -1.59
CA ARG A 116 7.41 2.92 -0.66
C ARG A 116 7.77 1.47 -0.34
N ALA A 117 6.93 0.51 -0.73
CA ALA A 117 7.27 -0.89 -0.62
C ALA A 117 8.50 -1.25 -1.46
N PHE A 118 8.71 -0.57 -2.59
CA PHE A 118 9.67 -0.98 -3.62
C PHE A 118 11.01 -0.27 -3.48
N GLY A 119 11.83 -0.77 -2.55
CA GLY A 119 13.19 -0.26 -2.31
C GLY A 119 14.04 -0.24 -3.59
N GLY A 120 14.77 0.86 -3.80
CA GLY A 120 15.69 1.01 -4.94
C GLY A 120 15.03 1.43 -6.26
N ILE A 121 13.70 1.55 -6.31
CA ILE A 121 12.98 2.12 -7.45
C ILE A 121 12.67 3.59 -7.16
N TYR A 122 13.22 4.50 -7.96
CA TYR A 122 13.06 5.95 -7.78
C TYR A 122 12.04 6.52 -8.78
N GLY A 123 11.39 7.62 -8.39
CA GLY A 123 10.48 8.37 -9.27
C GLY A 123 9.12 7.72 -9.49
N LEU A 124 8.74 6.71 -8.70
CA LEU A 124 7.39 6.16 -8.72
C LEU A 124 6.39 7.23 -8.25
N PRO A 125 5.24 7.38 -8.93
CA PRO A 125 4.17 8.19 -8.38
C PRO A 125 3.63 7.52 -7.12
N PRO A 126 3.28 8.30 -6.08
CA PRO A 126 2.76 7.74 -4.84
C PRO A 126 1.42 7.05 -5.10
N PHE A 127 1.17 5.97 -4.37
CA PHE A 127 -0.11 5.27 -4.37
C PHE A 127 -0.62 5.16 -2.94
N TRP A 128 -1.42 6.13 -2.55
CA TRP A 128 -1.93 6.28 -1.19
C TRP A 128 -3.13 5.39 -0.93
N ILE A 129 -3.15 4.73 0.23
CA ILE A 129 -4.30 4.01 0.78
C ILE A 129 -4.49 4.49 2.22
N LEU A 130 -5.53 5.27 2.48
CA LEU A 130 -5.80 5.83 3.81
C LEU A 130 -7.20 5.48 4.31
N ARG A 131 -7.29 4.87 5.49
CA ARG A 131 -8.58 4.55 6.11
C ARG A 131 -9.30 5.81 6.61
N ALA A 132 -10.55 6.00 6.17
CA ALA A 132 -11.41 7.13 6.50
C ALA A 132 -12.80 6.64 6.98
N GLY A 133 -12.85 6.03 8.16
CA GLY A 133 -14.09 5.50 8.74
C GLY A 133 -14.54 4.19 8.05
N PRO A 134 -15.73 4.14 7.43
CA PRO A 134 -16.20 2.96 6.69
C PRO A 134 -15.59 2.83 5.29
N ASP A 135 -14.86 3.85 4.83
CA ASP A 135 -14.25 3.91 3.50
C ASP A 135 -12.71 3.99 3.61
N PHE A 136 -12.05 3.76 2.49
CA PHE A 136 -10.68 4.20 2.22
C PHE A 136 -10.68 5.34 1.21
N VAL A 137 -9.80 6.30 1.43
CA VAL A 137 -9.34 7.24 0.40
C VAL A 137 -8.14 6.60 -0.29
N VAL A 138 -8.28 6.34 -1.58
CA VAL A 138 -7.18 5.90 -2.45
C VAL A 138 -6.80 7.07 -3.34
N GLU A 139 -5.50 7.40 -3.45
CA GLU A 139 -5.05 8.54 -4.25
C GLU A 139 -3.76 8.21 -5.03
N THR A 140 -3.74 8.55 -6.32
CA THR A 140 -2.52 8.57 -7.13
C THR A 140 -2.69 9.52 -8.31
N GLY A 141 -1.59 10.11 -8.79
CA GLY A 141 -1.60 10.96 -9.99
C GLY A 141 -2.59 12.13 -9.94
N GLY A 142 -2.85 12.69 -8.75
CA GLY A 142 -3.81 13.78 -8.53
C GLY A 142 -5.29 13.38 -8.55
N ARG A 143 -5.60 12.09 -8.81
CA ARG A 143 -6.94 11.51 -8.73
C ARG A 143 -7.13 10.82 -7.38
N HIS A 144 -8.35 10.89 -6.84
CA HIS A 144 -8.70 10.16 -5.64
C HIS A 144 -10.05 9.45 -5.77
N TRP A 145 -10.18 8.35 -5.03
CA TRP A 145 -11.37 7.53 -4.96
C TRP A 145 -11.75 7.28 -3.51
N ARG A 146 -13.05 7.17 -3.25
CA ARG A 146 -13.56 6.59 -2.02
C ARG A 146 -14.05 5.18 -2.31
N LEU A 147 -13.42 4.21 -1.64
CA LEU A 147 -13.71 2.80 -1.79
C LEU A 147 -14.22 2.24 -0.46
N PRO A 148 -15.23 1.35 -0.46
CA PRO A 148 -15.65 0.68 0.77
C PRO A 148 -14.50 -0.04 1.46
N PHE A 149 -14.50 -0.06 2.80
CA PHE A 149 -13.49 -0.75 3.60
C PHE A 149 -13.27 -2.20 3.17
N GLU A 150 -14.37 -2.93 2.96
CA GLU A 150 -14.31 -4.35 2.60
C GLU A 150 -13.68 -4.59 1.22
N ASP A 151 -13.92 -3.69 0.25
CA ASP A 151 -13.34 -3.81 -1.09
C ASP A 151 -11.81 -3.69 -1.04
N VAL A 152 -11.29 -2.69 -0.30
CA VAL A 152 -9.84 -2.48 -0.18
C VAL A 152 -9.21 -3.59 0.66
N ARG A 153 -9.82 -3.98 1.78
CA ARG A 153 -9.35 -5.08 2.61
C ARG A 153 -9.28 -6.39 1.81
N ALA A 154 -10.31 -6.68 1.01
CA ALA A 154 -10.35 -7.87 0.16
C ALA A 154 -9.26 -7.82 -0.91
N ALA A 155 -9.05 -6.68 -1.57
CA ALA A 155 -8.01 -6.53 -2.59
C ALA A 155 -6.59 -6.73 -2.01
N LEU A 156 -6.29 -6.11 -0.88
CA LEU A 156 -4.99 -6.26 -0.19
C LEU A 156 -4.79 -7.68 0.35
N THR A 157 -5.87 -8.31 0.83
CA THR A 157 -5.85 -9.72 1.23
C THR A 157 -5.51 -10.63 0.05
N LEU A 158 -6.25 -10.46 -1.06
CA LEU A 158 -6.10 -11.28 -2.24
C LEU A 158 -4.69 -11.19 -2.83
N VAL A 159 -4.12 -9.99 -2.93
CA VAL A 159 -2.76 -9.84 -3.47
C VAL A 159 -1.71 -10.47 -2.57
N GLY A 160 -1.82 -10.33 -1.25
CA GLY A 160 -0.89 -10.99 -0.33
C GLY A 160 -1.02 -12.52 -0.37
N ASP A 161 -2.23 -13.06 -0.42
CA ASP A 161 -2.47 -14.49 -0.56
C ASP A 161 -1.93 -15.04 -1.90
N GLN A 162 -2.08 -14.28 -3.00
CA GLN A 162 -1.49 -14.60 -4.29
C GLN A 162 0.05 -14.64 -4.24
N ILE A 163 0.67 -13.66 -3.56
CA ILE A 163 2.12 -13.62 -3.39
C ILE A 163 2.60 -14.81 -2.58
N CYS A 164 1.95 -15.12 -1.46
CA CYS A 164 2.28 -16.31 -0.66
C CYS A 164 2.23 -17.59 -1.49
N GLY A 165 1.17 -17.78 -2.29
CA GLY A 165 1.06 -18.95 -3.17
C GLY A 165 2.21 -19.05 -4.20
N VAL A 166 2.70 -17.92 -4.71
CA VAL A 166 3.89 -17.90 -5.57
C VAL A 166 5.15 -18.26 -4.78
N LEU A 167 5.38 -17.64 -3.63
CA LEU A 167 6.58 -17.84 -2.82
C LEU A 167 6.72 -19.29 -2.33
N GLU A 168 5.62 -19.91 -1.89
CA GLU A 168 5.60 -21.31 -1.47
C GLU A 168 6.00 -22.29 -2.58
N VAL A 169 5.58 -22.01 -3.83
CA VAL A 169 5.92 -22.82 -5.00
C VAL A 169 7.38 -22.66 -5.40
N VAL A 170 7.93 -21.45 -5.24
CA VAL A 170 9.31 -21.14 -5.59
C VAL A 170 10.29 -21.77 -4.62
N ASP A 171 10.11 -21.54 -3.32
CA ASP A 171 11.00 -22.04 -2.27
C ASP A 171 10.29 -21.97 -0.89
N ARG A 172 9.56 -23.02 -0.55
CA ARG A 172 8.77 -23.06 0.68
C ARG A 172 9.60 -22.84 1.94
N GLU A 173 10.77 -23.47 2.02
CA GLU A 173 11.62 -23.41 3.22
C GLU A 173 12.15 -21.99 3.44
N ARG A 174 12.61 -21.34 2.37
CA ARG A 174 13.08 -19.95 2.44
C ARG A 174 11.97 -18.98 2.88
N TRP A 175 10.75 -19.17 2.40
CA TRP A 175 9.67 -18.19 2.55
C TRP A 175 8.67 -18.51 3.67
N GLU A 176 8.85 -19.61 4.40
CA GLU A 176 7.94 -20.05 5.47
C GLU A 176 7.64 -18.94 6.48
N ALA A 177 8.66 -18.21 6.93
CA ALA A 177 8.50 -17.14 7.92
C ALA A 177 7.63 -15.99 7.39
N ALA A 178 7.86 -15.54 6.14
CA ALA A 178 7.11 -14.44 5.53
C ALA A 178 5.64 -14.84 5.27
N VAL A 179 5.43 -16.05 4.75
CA VAL A 179 4.09 -16.62 4.52
C VAL A 179 3.34 -16.80 5.85
N GLY A 180 4.02 -17.31 6.88
CA GLY A 180 3.47 -17.45 8.23
C GLY A 180 3.08 -16.11 8.85
N ALA A 181 3.94 -15.09 8.73
CA ALA A 181 3.66 -13.74 9.22
C ALA A 181 2.42 -13.13 8.53
N TRP A 182 2.30 -13.28 7.21
CA TRP A 182 1.10 -12.87 6.47
C TRP A 182 -0.15 -13.64 6.91
N GLY A 183 -0.06 -14.96 7.09
CA GLY A 183 -1.17 -15.77 7.59
C GLY A 183 -1.63 -15.37 9.00
N GLY A 184 -0.69 -14.95 9.85
CA GLY A 184 -0.94 -14.46 11.21
C GLY A 184 -1.44 -13.03 11.32
N ARG A 185 -1.55 -12.26 10.22
CA ARG A 185 -1.83 -10.82 10.22
C ARG A 185 -3.06 -10.38 11.02
N ASN A 186 -4.08 -11.24 11.13
CA ASN A 186 -5.34 -10.94 11.80
C ASN A 186 -5.40 -11.35 13.27
N VAL A 187 -4.47 -12.19 13.75
CA VAL A 187 -4.51 -12.75 15.13
C VAL A 187 -4.47 -11.65 16.20
N ILE A 188 -3.90 -10.50 15.87
CA ILE A 188 -3.78 -9.37 16.79
C ILE A 188 -4.88 -8.32 16.59
N LEU A 189 -5.71 -8.42 15.53
CA LEU A 189 -6.83 -7.51 15.31
C LEU A 189 -8.09 -7.91 16.12
N SER A 190 -8.18 -9.17 16.57
CA SER A 190 -9.30 -9.69 17.37
C SER A 190 -9.27 -9.30 18.86
N SER A 191 -8.24 -8.59 19.33
CA SER A 191 -8.10 -8.17 20.73
C SER A 191 -8.49 -6.71 20.99
N VAL A 192 -8.97 -5.98 19.98
CA VAL A 192 -9.47 -4.61 20.14
C VAL A 192 -11.00 -4.64 20.23
N PRO A 193 -11.62 -4.23 21.36
CA PRO A 193 -13.06 -4.15 21.46
C PRO A 193 -13.62 -3.12 20.47
N ARG A 194 -14.74 -3.48 19.83
CA ARG A 194 -15.47 -2.64 18.87
C ARG A 194 -16.07 -1.40 19.53
#